data_AF-A0A6A2YMT4-F1
#
_entry.id   AF-A0A6A2YMT4-F1
#
_cell.length_a   1.000
_cell.length_b   1.000
_cell.length_c   1.000
_cell.angle_alpha   90.00
_cell.angle_beta   90.00
_cell.angle_gamma   90.00
#
_symmetry.space_group_name_H-M   'P 1'
#
loop_
_entity.id
_entity.type
_entity.pdbx_description
1 polymer ?
#
loop_
_entity_poly.entity_id
_entity_poly.type
_entity_poly.pdbx_seq_one_letter_code
_entity_poly.pdbx_strand_id
1 'polypeptide(L)'
;MAVVRALEYFNSTRHMVLYYEDLVTNHTKLKDVQEFLGLPQMELTSGQVKILKGPLSDLVNNWDDVNKTLKGTKYERFLHADY
;
A
#
# COMPACT_ATOMS: atom_id res chain seq x y z
N MET A 1 -13.73 22.39 21.93
CA MET A 1 -15.07 22.01 21.42
C MET A 1 -15.06 21.30 20.07
N ALA A 2 -14.26 21.71 19.07
CA ALA A 2 -14.25 21.04 17.75
C ALA A 2 -13.69 19.59 17.78
N VAL A 3 -12.57 19.37 18.48
CA VAL A 3 -11.90 18.05 18.58
C VAL A 3 -12.79 16.99 19.24
N VAL A 4 -13.50 17.36 20.31
CA VAL A 4 -14.41 16.44 21.03
C VAL A 4 -15.56 15.99 20.13
N ARG A 5 -16.17 16.92 19.39
CA ARG A 5 -17.25 16.60 18.43
C ARG A 5 -16.76 15.76 17.27
N ALA A 6 -15.55 16.01 16.76
CA ALA A 6 -14.95 15.17 15.73
C ALA A 6 -14.77 13.72 16.22
N LEU A 7 -14.24 13.54 17.44
CA LEU A 7 -14.12 12.22 18.04
C LEU A 7 -15.48 11.52 18.22
N GLU A 8 -16.51 12.25 18.67
CA GLU A 8 -17.87 11.71 18.79
C GLU A 8 -18.46 11.30 17.45
N TYR A 9 -18.29 12.09 16.39
CA TYR A 9 -18.83 11.76 15.06
C TYR A 9 -18.08 10.62 14.37
N PHE A 10 -16.77 10.51 14.59
CA PHE A 10 -15.94 9.51 13.91
C PHE A 10 -15.79 8.21 14.71
N ASN A 11 -16.21 8.15 15.99
CA ASN A 11 -16.05 6.94 16.81
C ASN A 11 -16.77 5.70 16.24
N SER A 12 -17.85 5.90 15.49
CA SER A 12 -18.65 4.85 14.85
C SER A 12 -18.35 4.72 13.36
N THR A 13 -17.42 5.53 12.83
CA THR A 13 -17.05 5.46 11.43
C THR A 13 -16.21 4.21 11.20
N ARG A 14 -16.66 3.37 10.26
CA ARG A 14 -15.89 2.21 9.82
C ARG A 14 -14.57 2.70 9.23
N HIS A 15 -13.46 2.17 9.72
CA HIS A 15 -12.13 2.47 9.23
C HIS A 15 -11.42 1.16 8.84
N MET A 16 -10.61 1.22 7.80
CA MET A 16 -9.76 0.12 7.35
C MET A 16 -8.40 0.72 6.99
N VAL A 17 -7.33 0.12 7.52
CA VAL A 17 -5.95 0.45 7.13
C VAL A 17 -5.54 -0.54 6.05
N LEU A 18 -5.03 -0.04 4.93
CA LEU A 18 -4.60 -0.83 3.78
C LEU A 18 -3.20 -0.41 3.36
N TYR A 19 -2.39 -1.42 3.06
CA TYR A 19 -1.10 -1.27 2.42
C TYR A 19 -1.25 -1.63 0.93
N TYR A 20 -0.57 -0.93 0.05
CA TYR A 20 -0.62 -1.19 -1.39
C TYR A 20 -0.15 -2.62 -1.69
N GLU A 21 0.88 -3.03 -0.96
CA GLU A 21 1.50 -4.34 -0.88
C GLU A 21 0.47 -5.45 -0.70
N ASP A 22 -0.44 -5.25 0.26
CA ASP A 22 -1.46 -6.25 0.61
C ASP A 22 -2.45 -6.46 -0.54
N LEU A 23 -2.74 -5.41 -1.33
CA LEU A 23 -3.66 -5.49 -2.46
C LEU A 23 -3.03 -6.14 -3.69
N VAL A 24 -1.72 -5.96 -3.88
CA VAL A 24 -0.97 -6.51 -5.02
C VAL A 24 -0.56 -7.95 -4.77
N THR A 25 -0.08 -8.26 -3.56
CA THR A 25 0.48 -9.58 -3.23
C THR A 25 -0.57 -10.58 -2.72
N ASN A 26 -1.66 -10.10 -2.13
CA ASN A 26 -2.69 -10.94 -1.54
C ASN A 26 -4.09 -10.64 -2.12
N HIS A 27 -4.49 -11.43 -3.11
CA HIS A 27 -5.81 -11.31 -3.75
C HIS A 27 -7.00 -11.47 -2.80
N THR A 28 -6.83 -12.06 -1.60
CA THR A 28 -7.92 -12.13 -0.61
C THR A 28 -8.25 -10.78 0.01
N LYS A 29 -7.27 -9.87 0.12
CA LYS A 29 -7.47 -8.54 0.70
C LYS A 29 -8.41 -7.67 -0.12
N LEU A 30 -8.44 -7.84 -1.44
CA LEU A 30 -9.43 -7.17 -2.30
C LEU A 30 -10.86 -7.57 -1.97
N LYS A 31 -11.10 -8.79 -1.48
CA LYS A 31 -12.44 -9.22 -1.04
C LYS A 31 -12.84 -8.54 0.26
N ASP A 32 -11.93 -8.47 1.23
CA ASP A 32 -12.14 -7.72 2.48
C ASP A 32 -12.50 -6.26 2.19
N VAL A 33 -11.80 -5.63 1.23
CA VAL A 33 -12.07 -4.23 0.82
C VAL A 33 -13.44 -4.10 0.17
N GLN A 34 -13.81 -5.00 -0.74
CA GLN A 34 -15.13 -4.96 -1.37
C GLN A 34 -16.25 -5.11 -0.33
N GLU A 35 -16.11 -6.04 0.62
CA GLU A 35 -17.05 -6.21 1.73
C GLU A 35 -17.08 -4.97 2.65
N PHE A 36 -15.93 -4.38 2.93
CA PHE A 36 -15.85 -3.16 3.72
C PHE A 36 -16.63 -2.01 3.08
N LEU A 37 -16.50 -1.85 1.76
CA LEU A 37 -17.21 -0.84 0.98
C LEU A 37 -18.69 -1.19 0.72
N GLY A 38 -19.12 -2.41 1.03
CA GLY A 38 -20.48 -2.90 0.72
C GLY A 38 -20.69 -3.18 -0.77
N LEU A 39 -19.62 -3.49 -1.50
CA LEU A 39 -19.64 -3.84 -2.92
C LEU A 39 -19.79 -5.35 -3.11
N PRO A 40 -20.47 -5.81 -4.17
CA PRO A 40 -20.47 -7.23 -4.53
C PRO A 40 -19.06 -7.68 -4.90
N GLN A 41 -18.68 -8.89 -4.48
CA GLN A 41 -17.37 -9.45 -4.80
C GLN A 41 -17.28 -9.73 -6.31
N MET A 42 -16.33 -9.08 -6.97
CA MET A 42 -16.02 -9.28 -8.37
C MET A 42 -14.52 -9.11 -8.64
N GLU A 43 -14.08 -9.58 -9.81
CA GLU A 43 -12.77 -9.26 -10.33
C GLU A 43 -12.71 -7.77 -10.70
N LEU A 44 -11.76 -7.06 -10.11
CA LEU A 44 -11.55 -5.64 -10.37
C LEU A 44 -10.39 -5.47 -11.33
N THR A 45 -10.61 -4.69 -12.39
CA THR A 45 -9.56 -4.29 -13.32
C THR A 45 -9.36 -2.79 -13.25
N SER A 46 -8.10 -2.36 -13.23
CA SER A 46 -7.77 -0.94 -13.30
C SER A 46 -7.51 -0.54 -14.75
N GLY A 47 -8.10 0.57 -15.18
CA GLY A 47 -7.71 1.25 -16.42
C GLY A 47 -6.43 2.08 -16.26
N GLN A 48 -5.91 2.22 -15.04
CA GLN A 48 -4.67 2.95 -14.79
C GLN A 48 -3.47 2.11 -15.20
N VAL A 49 -2.50 2.77 -15.83
CA VAL A 49 -1.23 2.15 -16.20
C VAL A 49 -0.22 2.43 -15.09
N LYS A 50 0.43 1.38 -14.57
CA LYS A 50 1.57 1.51 -13.65
C LYS A 50 2.62 2.41 -14.32
N ILE A 51 2.86 3.60 -13.76
CA ILE A 51 3.80 4.59 -14.32
C ILE A 51 5.26 4.28 -13.98
N LEU A 52 5.48 3.64 -12.83
CA LEU A 52 6.79 3.20 -12.37
C LEU A 52 6.98 1.74 -12.77
N LYS A 53 7.63 1.54 -13.91
CA LYS A 53 7.97 0.23 -14.46
C LYS A 53 9.50 0.07 -14.42
N GLY A 54 9.96 -1.12 -14.08
CA GLY A 54 11.38 -1.43 -13.97
C GLY A 54 11.87 -1.55 -12.53
N PRO A 55 13.13 -1.96 -12.33
CA PRO A 55 13.73 -2.13 -11.03
C PRO A 55 13.84 -0.78 -10.30
N LEU A 56 13.83 -0.80 -8.96
CA LEU A 56 13.99 0.40 -8.12
C LEU A 56 15.25 1.19 -8.46
N SER A 57 16.30 0.52 -8.94
CA SER A 57 17.55 1.14 -9.39
C SER A 57 17.35 2.21 -10.45
N ASP A 58 16.37 2.02 -11.33
CA ASP A 58 16.14 2.90 -12.47
C ASP A 58 15.23 4.07 -12.11
N LEU A 59 14.56 3.97 -10.95
CA LEU A 59 13.54 4.92 -10.50
C LEU A 59 14.04 5.81 -9.35
N VAL A 60 15.17 5.46 -8.73
CA VAL A 60 15.73 6.18 -7.59
C VAL A 60 17.05 6.82 -7.99
N ASN A 61 17.05 8.17 -8.09
CA ASN A 61 18.21 8.94 -8.57
C ASN A 61 19.52 8.65 -7.79
N ASN A 62 19.43 8.37 -6.49
CA ASN A 62 20.57 8.06 -5.62
C ASN A 62 20.61 6.58 -5.22
N TRP A 63 20.24 5.68 -6.13
CA TRP A 63 20.11 4.26 -5.83
C TRP A 63 21.36 3.65 -5.20
N ASP A 64 22.56 4.00 -5.66
CA ASP A 64 23.81 3.46 -5.13
C ASP A 64 23.98 3.78 -3.63
N ASP A 65 23.65 5.00 -3.21
CA ASP A 65 23.72 5.41 -1.81
C ASP A 65 22.68 4.67 -0.97
N VAL A 66 21.47 4.51 -1.49
CA VAL A 66 20.39 3.74 -0.84
C VAL A 66 20.80 2.28 -0.66
N ASN A 67 21.26 1.65 -1.74
CA ASN A 67 21.72 0.26 -1.75
C ASN A 67 22.86 0.05 -0.75
N LYS A 68 23.85 0.95 -0.74
CA LYS A 68 24.98 0.88 0.20
C LYS A 68 24.54 1.08 1.65
N THR A 69 23.57 1.96 1.90
CA THR A 69 23.08 2.26 3.25
C THR A 69 22.26 1.12 3.84
N LEU A 70 21.45 0.45 3.00
CA LEU A 70 20.53 -0.59 3.47
C LEU A 70 21.16 -1.99 3.51
N LYS A 71 22.19 -2.26 2.70
CA LYS A 71 22.94 -3.52 2.73
C LYS A 71 23.50 -3.82 4.13
N GLY A 72 23.35 -5.07 4.57
CA GLY A 72 23.75 -5.54 5.90
C GLY A 72 22.85 -5.07 7.04
N THR A 73 21.81 -4.28 6.77
CA THR A 73 20.83 -3.86 7.78
C THR A 73 19.59 -4.76 7.73
N LYS A 74 18.75 -4.69 8.78
CA LYS A 74 17.42 -5.35 8.78
C LYS A 74 16.49 -4.88 7.66
N TYR A 75 16.84 -3.78 6.98
CA TYR A 75 16.08 -3.20 5.89
C TYR A 75 16.56 -3.65 4.51
N GLU A 76 17.65 -4.42 4.41
CA GLU A 76 18.18 -4.94 3.14
C GLU A 76 17.13 -5.68 2.32
N ARG A 77 16.19 -6.38 2.98
CA ARG A 77 15.06 -7.07 2.35
C ARG A 77 14.22 -6.18 1.42
N PHE A 78 14.19 -4.87 1.65
CA PHE A 78 13.44 -3.92 0.83
C PHE A 78 14.14 -3.56 -0.48
N LEU A 79 15.43 -3.87 -0.64
CA LEU A 79 16.15 -3.68 -1.91
C LEU A 79 15.76 -4.70 -2.99
N HIS A 80 15.16 -5.82 -2.57
CA HIS A 80 14.83 -6.97 -3.42
C HIS A 80 13.32 -7.23 -3.48
N ALA A 81 12.50 -6.31 -2.98
CA ALA A 81 11.05 -6.46 -3.03
C ALA A 81 10.57 -6.23 -4.47
N ASP A 82 10.21 -7.32 -5.14
CA ASP A 82 9.51 -7.28 -6.43
C ASP A 82 8.06 -6.82 -6.17
N TYR A 83 7.75 -5.56 -6.48
CA TYR A 83 6.37 -5.04 -6.52
C TYR A 83 5.76 -5.12 -7.91
#